data_AF-A0A915V2S9-F1
#
_entry.id   AF-A0A915V2S9-F1
#
_cell.length_a   1.000
_cell.length_b   1.000
_cell.length_c   1.000
_cell.angle_alpha   90.00
_cell.angle_beta   90.00
_cell.angle_gamma   90.00
#
_symmetry.space_group_name_H-M   'P 1'
#
loop_
_entity.id
_entity.type
_entity.pdbx_description
1 polymer ?
#
loop_
_entity_poly.entity_id
_entity_poly.type
_entity_poly.pdbx_seq_one_letter_code
_entity_poly.pdbx_strand_id
1 'polypeptide(L)' 'MAIHETEERNGKLRTVMKLEPGERIALCRCMRSAEFPFCDGTHKTLEGNAGPAIIEALETAPDDEED' A
#
# COMPACT_ATOMS: atom_id res chain seq x y z
N MET A 1 10.30 -1.37 7.70
CA MET A 1 9.95 -1.27 6.27
C MET A 1 9.15 -2.51 5.99
N ALA A 2 7.91 -2.33 5.54
CA ALA A 2 7.00 -3.42 5.22
C ALA A 2 7.69 -4.52 4.41
N ILE A 3 7.54 -5.78 4.85
CA ILE A 3 7.99 -6.93 4.06
C ILE A 3 6.97 -7.12 2.95
N HIS A 4 7.42 -7.05 1.70
CA HIS A 4 6.56 -7.28 0.53
C HIS A 4 7.15 -8.33 -0.41
N GLU A 5 6.26 -9.04 -1.10
CA GLU A 5 6.63 -9.96 -2.17
C GLU A 5 5.61 -9.83 -3.30
N THR A 6 6.07 -9.84 -4.55
CA THR A 6 5.19 -9.85 -5.72
C THR A 6 5.43 -11.13 -6.50
N GLU A 7 4.36 -11.89 -6.71
CA GLU A 7 4.36 -13.15 -7.47
C GLU A 7 3.30 -13.10 -8.59
N GLU A 8 3.49 -13.90 -9.63
CA GLU A 8 2.43 -14.15 -10.62
C GLU A 8 1.62 -15.39 -10.22
N ARG A 9 0.29 -15.25 -10.14
CA ARG A 9 -0.62 -16.37 -9.91
C ARG A 9 -1.78 -16.30 -10.90
N ASN A 10 -1.92 -17.34 -11.73
CA ASN A 10 -2.92 -17.44 -12.80
C ASN A 10 -2.88 -16.26 -13.79
N GLY A 11 -1.67 -15.87 -14.24
CA GLY A 11 -1.48 -14.77 -15.20
C GLY A 11 -1.75 -13.37 -14.64
N LYS A 12 -1.80 -13.22 -13.30
CA LYS A 12 -2.00 -11.93 -12.63
C LYS A 12 -0.92 -11.72 -11.58
N LEU A 13 -0.33 -10.54 -11.57
CA LEU A 13 0.57 -10.11 -10.50
C LEU A 13 -0.20 -9.91 -9.20
N ARG A 14 0.36 -10.42 -8.11
CA ARG A 14 -0.17 -10.32 -6.76
C ARG A 14 0.97 -9.90 -5.83
N THR A 15 0.81 -8.72 -5.22
CA THR A 15 1.71 -8.25 -4.18
C THR A 15 1.09 -8.54 -2.81
N VAL A 16 1.84 -9.22 -1.95
CA VAL A 16 1.49 -9.44 -0.55
C VAL A 16 2.39 -8.56 0.30
N MET A 17 1.80 -7.87 1.27
CA MET A 17 2.51 -7.00 2.20
C MET A 17 2.19 -7.47 3.62
N LYS A 18 3.22 -7.60 4.45
CA LYS A 18 3.11 -7.81 5.89
C LYS A 18 3.57 -6.53 6.57
N LEU A 19 2.70 -5.99 7.40
CA LEU A 19 2.91 -4.75 8.14
C LEU A 19 3.01 -5.08 9.63
N GLU A 20 4.01 -4.54 10.28
CA GLU A 20 4.07 -4.49 11.74
C GLU A 20 3.21 -3.33 12.27
N PRO A 21 2.73 -3.38 13.53
CA PRO A 21 2.00 -2.27 14.13
C PRO A 21 2.78 -0.95 14.05
N GLY A 22 2.09 0.13 13.70
CA GLY A 22 2.70 1.45 13.48
C GLY A 22 3.35 1.63 12.11
N GLU A 23 3.48 0.59 11.28
CA GLU A 23 3.96 0.75 9.91
C GLU A 23 2.90 1.39 9.01
N ARG A 24 3.39 2.17 8.04
CA ARG A 24 2.59 2.85 7.04
C ARG A 24 3.15 2.61 5.65
N ILE A 25 2.25 2.38 4.69
CA ILE A 25 2.59 2.26 3.27
C ILE A 25 1.69 3.17 2.42
N ALA A 26 2.21 3.60 1.28
CA ALA A 26 1.47 4.38 0.29
C ALA A 26 1.34 3.56 -1.00
N LEU A 27 0.10 3.23 -1.38
CA LEU A 27 -0.22 2.50 -2.60
C LEU A 27 -0.60 3.45 -3.72
N CYS A 28 -0.10 3.16 -4.91
CA CYS A 28 -0.36 3.93 -6.12
C CYS A 28 -1.82 3.78 -6.54
N ARG A 29 -2.48 4.91 -6.81
CA ARG A 29 -3.80 4.97 -7.46
C ARG A 29 -3.79 5.64 -8.82
N CYS A 30 -2.65 6.21 -9.25
CA CYS A 30 -2.53 6.87 -10.55
C CYS A 30 -2.12 5.91 -11.68
N MET A 31 -1.75 4.66 -11.37
CA MET A 31 -1.30 3.64 -12.36
C MET A 31 -0.13 4.09 -13.24
N ARG A 32 0.75 4.96 -12.72
CA ARG A 32 1.94 5.46 -13.43
C ARG A 32 3.24 5.32 -12.63
N SER A 33 3.17 4.75 -11.44
CA SER A 33 4.36 4.52 -10.61
C SER A 33 5.33 3.55 -11.28
N ALA A 34 6.62 3.86 -11.25
CA ALA A 34 7.67 2.94 -11.64
C ALA A 34 7.86 1.80 -10.62
N GLU A 35 7.42 1.99 -9.39
CA GLU A 35 7.46 1.02 -8.30
C GLU A 35 6.08 0.40 -8.02
N PHE A 36 5.23 0.25 -9.05
CA PHE A 36 3.88 -0.27 -8.89
C PHE A 36 3.88 -1.65 -8.17
N PRO A 37 3.07 -1.86 -7.11
CA PRO A 37 1.89 -1.07 -6.71
C PRO A 37 2.16 0.08 -5.74
N PHE A 38 3.41 0.37 -5.37
CA PHE A 38 3.75 1.43 -4.42
C PHE A 38 3.72 2.81 -5.06
N CYS A 39 3.43 3.83 -4.26
CA CYS A 39 3.46 5.21 -4.69
C CYS A 39 4.89 5.76 -4.66
N ASP A 40 5.41 6.14 -5.81
CA ASP A 40 6.73 6.77 -6.00
C ASP A 40 6.66 8.30 -6.12
N GLY A 41 5.47 8.87 -5.99
CA GLY A 41 5.23 10.31 -6.16
C GLY A 41 4.93 10.76 -7.59
N THR A 42 4.96 9.88 -8.59
CA THR A 42 4.68 10.23 -10.01
C THR A 42 3.32 10.93 -10.20
N HIS A 43 2.32 10.63 -9.35
CA HIS A 43 1.02 11.29 -9.39
C HIS A 43 1.08 12.83 -9.28
N LYS A 44 2.13 13.39 -8.67
CA LYS A 44 2.29 14.84 -8.51
C LYS A 44 2.58 15.57 -9.83
N THR A 45 3.06 14.86 -10.84
CA THR A 45 3.39 15.43 -12.15
C THR A 45 2.28 15.20 -13.18
N LEU A 46 1.18 14.56 -12.78
CA LEU A 46 0.04 14.26 -13.65
C LEU A 46 -1.09 15.26 -13.38
N GLU A 47 -1.88 15.55 -14.40
CA GLU A 47 -3.12 16.29 -14.20
C GLU A 47 -4.15 15.41 -13.47
N GLY A 48 -4.97 16.05 -12.62
CA GLY A 48 -6.04 15.39 -11.86
C GLY A 48 -5.84 15.44 -10.34
N ASN A 49 -6.63 14.64 -9.63
CA ASN A 49 -6.68 14.61 -8.15
C ASN A 49 -6.25 13.26 -7.55
N ALA A 50 -5.57 12.43 -8.34
CA ALA A 50 -5.12 11.12 -7.88
C ALA A 50 -4.01 11.29 -6.82
N GLY A 51 -4.30 10.89 -5.59
CA GLY A 51 -3.29 10.70 -4.53
C GLY A 51 -3.11 9.22 -4.20
N PRO A 52 -2.10 8.85 -3.41
CA PRO A 52 -1.96 7.46 -2.94
C PRO A 52 -3.15 7.04 -2.07
N ALA A 53 -3.37 5.73 -1.95
CA ALA A 53 -4.08 5.17 -0.81
C ALA A 53 -3.06 4.96 0.31
N ILE A 54 -3.39 5.41 1.52
CA ILE A 54 -2.53 5.25 2.68
C ILE A 54 -3.07 4.09 3.51
N ILE A 55 -2.21 3.11 3.77
CA ILE A 55 -2.53 2.00 4.67
C ILE A 55 -1.66 2.17 5.91
N GLU A 56 -2.31 2.21 7.07
CA GLU A 56 -1.68 2.34 8.38
C GLU A 56 -2.05 1.10 9.20
N ALA A 57 -1.03 0.37 9.68
CA ALA A 57 -1.22 -0.71 10.62
C ALA A 57 -1.40 -0.09 12.02
N LEU A 58 -2.61 -0.23 12.57
CA LEU A 58 -2.93 0.28 13.91
C LEU A 58 -2.07 -0.44 14.96
N GLU A 59 -1.67 0.29 16.00
CA GLU A 59 -0.84 -0.27 17.10
C GLU A 59 -1.56 -1.37 17.88
N THR A 60 -2.89 -1.28 17.96
CA THR A 60 -3.76 -2.28 18.55
C THR A 60 -4.87 -2.65 17.56
N ALA A 61 -5.27 -3.92 17.52
CA ALA A 61 -6.48 -4.30 16.81
C ALA A 61 -7.68 -3.67 17.55
N PRO A 62 -8.65 -3.06 16.85
CA PRO A 62 -9.80 -2.40 17.47
C PRO A 62 -10.80 -3.34 18.19
N ASP A 63 -10.40 -4.57 18.53
CA ASP A 63 -11.26 -5.60 19.13
C ASP A 63 -10.77 -6.10 20.51
N ASP A 64 -9.74 -5.49 21.10
CA ASP A 64 -9.33 -5.74 22.50
C ASP A 64 -9.96 -4.73 23.50
N GLU A 65 -11.06 -4.07 23.12
CA GLU A 65 -11.98 -3.44 24.08
C GLU A 65 -13.13 -4.42 24.42
N GLU A 66 -12.79 -5.55 25.06
CA GLU A 66 -13.76 -6.30 25.86
C GLU A 66 -13.95 -5.56 27.20
N ASP A 67 -15.05 -4.82 27.33
CA ASP A 67 -15.78 -4.58 28.59
C ASP A 67 -17.26 -4.24 28.30
#